data_AF-A0A7X6Z1C1-F1
#
_entry.id   AF-A0A7X6Z1C1-F1
#
_cell.length_a   1.000
_cell.length_b   1.000
_cell.length_c   1.000
_cell.angle_alpha   90.00
_cell.angle_beta   90.00
_cell.angle_gamma   90.00
#
_symmetry.space_group_name_H-M   'P 1'
#
loop_
_entity.id
_entity.type
_entity.pdbx_description
1 polymer ?
#
loop_
_entity_poly.entity_id
_entity_poly.type
_entity_poly.pdbx_seq_one_letter_code
_entity_poly.pdbx_strand_id
1 'polypeptide(L)'
;RKYRLIESFETSSDVVDIITNLTHRCFKINNHQIGDEFYLFERSRGDYDEEKIIFKYSILNLYKVGQTVTFDIIDERDNLLFVSNHIYLRFVAPCSFKETEDQTKIDLEIEELNLEFNKLMFKEMPFSKIQASENLDVFEENVDYKFEIIKTFHNKHNNLNMIVSYQDENYFINVPSHLSQVKFKSPLFANIASSGDGVQKYLRLSRKYISNTLYKVGQQYTFKIIKQVQSYESGISYWTVEDSYGNRNRYSPEEDLTFDNKLAQLGEGDNINLIIHSIGENGYIKLISEIKDWAENGYLVEDVFEAIGYKDKEDEYFFKYVNVLGVEYEEPEDFENSYLEQYNDGNNLWVFSYLSFLDVEIYNDLNEGNFETARKLIEIYLNFEKWILEESDYLTNFSLYKIENIIQKAESKIVKLKATLTAIDIFLDGNDQKYIDDLHKSLLRTPYLKKEKREIFKQFLNISQYFRGEADYEELANTIFLLLERNLISSEERWAYINSFVSFINRIK
;
A
#
# COMPACT_ATOMS: atom_id res chain seq x y z
N ARG A 1 -6.02 -4.47 -60.87
CA ARG A 1 -6.43 -4.98 -62.20
C ARG A 1 -5.25 -5.53 -62.97
N LYS A 2 -5.49 -6.24 -64.07
CA LYS A 2 -4.43 -6.81 -64.92
C LYS A 2 -4.08 -5.82 -66.03
N TYR A 3 -2.78 -5.57 -66.21
CA TYR A 3 -2.21 -4.63 -67.16
C TYR A 3 -1.13 -5.31 -67.99
N ARG A 4 -0.82 -4.75 -69.16
CA ARG A 4 0.31 -5.16 -69.99
C ARG A 4 1.36 -4.05 -70.06
N LEU A 5 2.64 -4.38 -69.85
CA LEU A 5 3.73 -3.41 -70.02
C LEU A 5 3.93 -3.13 -71.51
N ILE A 6 3.91 -1.86 -71.91
CA ILE A 6 4.07 -1.46 -73.31
C ILE A 6 5.40 -0.76 -73.53
N GLU A 7 5.82 0.07 -72.57
CA GLU A 7 7.06 0.84 -72.66
C GLU A 7 7.66 1.06 -71.27
N SER A 8 8.98 1.13 -71.19
CA SER A 8 9.70 1.38 -69.93
C SER A 8 10.74 2.46 -70.14
N PHE A 9 10.68 3.48 -69.29
CA PHE A 9 11.56 4.65 -69.30
C PHE A 9 12.54 4.60 -68.12
N GLU A 10 13.40 5.61 -68.00
CA GLU A 10 14.38 5.66 -66.91
C GLU A 10 13.73 5.66 -65.51
N THR A 11 12.58 6.31 -65.34
CA THR A 11 11.91 6.51 -64.04
C THR A 11 10.45 6.07 -63.99
N SER A 12 9.85 5.71 -65.12
CA SER A 12 8.43 5.34 -65.25
C SER A 12 8.21 4.23 -66.25
N SER A 13 7.00 3.67 -66.27
CA SER A 13 6.58 2.67 -67.25
C SER A 13 5.16 2.95 -67.73
N ASP A 14 4.88 2.72 -69.00
CA ASP A 14 3.54 2.82 -69.58
C ASP A 14 2.91 1.43 -69.69
N VAL A 15 1.69 1.34 -69.19
CA VAL A 15 0.93 0.09 -69.06
C VAL A 15 -0.46 0.24 -69.66
N VAL A 16 -0.94 -0.80 -70.35
CA VAL A 16 -2.30 -0.84 -70.90
C VAL A 16 -3.20 -1.66 -70.00
N ASP A 17 -4.38 -1.13 -69.65
CA ASP A 17 -5.44 -1.92 -69.03
C ASP A 17 -5.98 -2.91 -70.08
N ILE A 18 -5.91 -4.22 -69.78
CA ILE A 18 -6.28 -5.28 -70.72
C ILE A 18 -7.79 -5.26 -71.03
N ILE A 19 -8.62 -4.71 -70.14
CA ILE A 19 -10.07 -4.68 -70.31
C ILE A 19 -10.50 -3.45 -71.11
N THR A 20 -9.94 -2.28 -70.79
CA THR A 20 -10.38 -1.00 -71.37
C THR A 20 -9.51 -0.51 -72.52
N ASN A 21 -8.33 -1.11 -72.73
CA ASN A 21 -7.28 -0.66 -73.65
C ASN A 21 -6.78 0.77 -73.40
N LEU A 22 -7.05 1.33 -72.22
CA LEU A 22 -6.52 2.63 -71.82
C LEU A 22 -5.07 2.51 -71.38
N THR A 23 -4.23 3.45 -71.83
CA THR A 23 -2.82 3.52 -71.44
C THR A 23 -2.66 4.43 -70.23
N HIS A 24 -1.93 3.96 -69.23
CA HIS A 24 -1.62 4.72 -68.03
C HIS A 24 -0.11 4.70 -67.76
N ARG A 25 0.41 5.79 -67.19
CA ARG A 25 1.79 5.88 -66.73
C ARG A 25 1.89 5.53 -65.25
N CYS A 26 2.87 4.70 -64.90
CA CYS A 26 3.10 4.25 -63.52
C CYS A 26 4.59 4.35 -63.14
N PHE A 27 4.92 3.95 -61.91
CA PHE A 27 6.31 3.86 -61.45
C PHE A 27 7.10 2.85 -62.31
N LYS A 28 8.43 2.99 -62.37
CA LYS A 28 9.26 2.08 -63.14
C LYS A 28 9.09 0.62 -62.69
N ILE A 29 8.71 -0.23 -63.63
CA ILE A 29 8.55 -1.67 -63.42
C ILE A 29 9.80 -2.38 -63.92
N ASN A 30 10.63 -2.86 -62.99
CA ASN A 30 11.90 -3.51 -63.34
C ASN A 30 11.80 -5.03 -63.56
N ASN A 31 10.71 -5.66 -63.12
CA ASN A 31 10.59 -7.12 -63.02
C ASN A 31 9.78 -7.76 -64.16
N HIS A 32 9.44 -6.98 -65.18
CA HIS A 32 8.62 -7.39 -66.32
C HIS A 32 9.25 -6.89 -67.63
N GLN A 33 9.16 -7.69 -68.69
CA GLN A 33 9.54 -7.31 -70.04
C GLN A 33 8.38 -6.64 -70.77
N ILE A 34 8.68 -5.86 -71.81
CA ILE A 34 7.65 -5.29 -72.68
C ILE A 34 6.82 -6.43 -73.28
N GLY A 35 5.51 -6.35 -73.13
CA GLY A 35 4.54 -7.39 -73.51
C GLY A 35 4.03 -8.23 -72.35
N ASP A 36 4.71 -8.24 -71.20
CA ASP A 36 4.28 -9.03 -70.04
C ASP A 36 2.98 -8.49 -69.44
N GLU A 37 2.15 -9.41 -68.95
CA GLU A 37 0.90 -9.10 -68.27
C GLU A 37 0.97 -9.40 -66.77
N PHE A 38 0.57 -8.43 -65.94
CA PHE A 38 0.67 -8.52 -64.49
C PHE A 38 -0.40 -7.65 -63.81
N TYR A 39 -0.56 -7.82 -62.50
CA TYR A 39 -1.52 -7.07 -61.73
C TYR A 39 -0.91 -5.80 -61.14
N LEU A 40 -1.61 -4.68 -61.29
CA LEU A 40 -1.36 -3.46 -60.53
C LEU A 40 -2.54 -3.17 -59.60
N PHE A 41 -2.24 -2.64 -58.44
CA PHE A 41 -3.21 -2.16 -57.48
C PHE A 41 -3.44 -0.65 -57.69
N GLU A 42 -4.69 -0.27 -57.94
CA GLU A 42 -5.10 1.11 -58.13
C GLU A 42 -5.44 1.71 -56.77
N ARG A 43 -4.53 2.51 -56.19
CA ARG A 43 -4.70 3.05 -54.83
C ARG A 43 -5.71 4.18 -54.77
N SER A 44 -5.67 5.07 -55.76
CA SER A 44 -6.56 6.22 -55.87
C SER A 44 -6.52 6.77 -57.30
N ARG A 45 -7.57 7.53 -57.66
CA ARG A 45 -7.59 8.41 -58.83
C ARG A 45 -7.30 9.83 -58.35
N GLY A 46 -6.51 10.59 -59.09
CA GLY A 46 -6.10 11.93 -58.67
C GLY A 46 -7.29 12.88 -58.53
N ASP A 47 -7.34 13.65 -57.43
CA ASP A 47 -8.46 14.56 -57.10
C ASP A 47 -8.67 15.69 -58.14
N TYR A 48 -7.69 15.95 -59.01
CA TYR A 48 -7.71 17.04 -60.00
C TYR A 48 -7.64 16.57 -61.46
N ASP A 49 -7.47 15.26 -61.68
CA ASP A 49 -7.33 14.65 -63.01
C ASP A 49 -7.82 13.20 -62.91
N GLU A 50 -9.10 12.99 -63.25
CA GLU A 50 -9.78 11.69 -63.12
C GLU A 50 -9.11 10.57 -63.92
N GLU A 51 -8.21 10.91 -64.85
CA GLU A 51 -7.46 9.96 -65.69
C GLU A 51 -6.14 9.50 -65.05
N LYS A 52 -5.65 10.18 -64.00
CA LYS A 52 -4.37 9.85 -63.37
C LYS A 52 -4.53 8.89 -62.19
N ILE A 53 -4.27 7.62 -62.47
CA ILE A 53 -4.32 6.53 -61.49
C ILE A 53 -2.98 6.43 -60.73
N ILE A 54 -3.04 6.37 -59.40
CA ILE A 54 -1.86 6.08 -58.57
C ILE A 54 -1.75 4.58 -58.36
N PHE A 55 -0.71 3.98 -58.92
CA PHE A 55 -0.47 2.54 -58.85
C PHE A 55 0.43 2.12 -57.68
N LYS A 56 0.18 0.91 -57.18
CA LYS A 56 1.15 0.09 -56.43
C LYS A 56 1.30 -1.27 -57.11
N TYR A 57 2.44 -1.92 -56.88
CA TYR A 57 2.63 -3.29 -57.30
C TYR A 57 1.63 -4.21 -56.57
N SER A 58 0.96 -5.11 -57.27
CA SER A 58 -0.06 -5.96 -56.65
C SER A 58 0.55 -7.17 -55.95
N ILE A 59 0.00 -7.52 -54.79
CA ILE A 59 0.30 -8.77 -54.07
C ILE A 59 -0.04 -10.02 -54.90
N LEU A 60 -1.00 -9.92 -55.82
CA LEU A 60 -1.44 -11.04 -56.66
C LEU A 60 -0.37 -11.57 -57.61
N ASN A 61 0.68 -10.79 -57.87
CA ASN A 61 1.78 -11.22 -58.74
C ASN A 61 2.70 -12.24 -58.07
N LEU A 62 2.75 -12.29 -56.74
CA LEU A 62 3.80 -12.98 -56.00
C LEU A 62 3.26 -13.98 -54.96
N TYR A 63 2.03 -13.80 -54.49
CA TYR A 63 1.52 -14.51 -53.32
C TYR A 63 0.23 -15.27 -53.60
N LYS A 64 0.08 -16.41 -52.92
CA LYS A 64 -1.14 -17.21 -52.87
C LYS A 64 -1.48 -17.57 -51.42
N VAL A 65 -2.75 -17.74 -51.13
CA VAL A 65 -3.23 -18.25 -49.83
C VAL A 65 -2.66 -19.66 -49.60
N GLY A 66 -2.23 -19.94 -48.37
CA GLY A 66 -1.59 -21.19 -47.94
C GLY A 66 -0.10 -21.29 -48.27
N GLN A 67 0.49 -20.26 -48.89
CA GLN A 67 1.91 -20.24 -49.21
C GLN A 67 2.73 -19.73 -48.02
N THR A 68 3.77 -20.47 -47.65
CA THR A 68 4.82 -19.98 -46.74
C THR A 68 5.89 -19.26 -47.53
N VAL A 69 6.23 -18.05 -47.08
CA VAL A 69 7.22 -17.19 -47.72
C VAL A 69 8.20 -16.66 -46.68
N THR A 70 9.49 -16.70 -47.01
CA THR A 70 10.54 -16.08 -46.20
C THR A 70 10.62 -14.59 -46.49
N PHE A 71 10.50 -13.77 -45.45
CA PHE A 71 10.65 -12.32 -45.51
C PHE A 71 11.88 -11.85 -44.72
N ASP A 72 12.52 -10.80 -45.21
CA ASP A 72 13.52 -10.03 -44.46
C ASP A 72 12.81 -9.09 -43.48
N ILE A 73 13.30 -9.04 -42.24
CA ILE A 73 12.85 -8.06 -41.24
C ILE A 73 13.63 -6.77 -41.49
N ILE A 74 12.93 -5.73 -41.95
CA ILE A 74 13.56 -4.45 -42.33
C ILE A 74 13.64 -3.49 -41.13
N ASP A 75 12.66 -3.56 -40.23
CA ASP A 75 12.46 -2.58 -39.16
C ASP A 75 11.58 -3.18 -38.06
N GLU A 76 11.76 -2.73 -36.83
CA GLU A 76 10.99 -3.16 -35.66
C GLU A 76 10.66 -1.93 -34.80
N ARG A 77 9.36 -1.62 -34.67
CA ARG A 77 8.86 -0.47 -33.89
C ARG A 77 7.48 -0.79 -33.32
N ASP A 78 7.21 -0.31 -32.10
CA ASP A 78 5.89 -0.38 -31.48
C ASP A 78 5.26 -1.79 -31.49
N ASN A 79 6.05 -2.82 -31.21
CA ASN A 79 5.66 -4.25 -31.24
C ASN A 79 5.20 -4.79 -32.61
N LEU A 80 5.59 -4.11 -33.69
CA LEU A 80 5.33 -4.51 -35.07
C LEU A 80 6.65 -4.78 -35.81
N LEU A 81 6.71 -5.93 -36.47
CA LEU A 81 7.73 -6.27 -37.44
C LEU A 81 7.32 -5.76 -38.80
N PHE A 82 8.20 -5.00 -39.43
CA PHE A 82 8.04 -4.64 -40.82
C PHE A 82 8.87 -5.56 -41.70
N VAL A 83 8.18 -6.32 -42.54
CA VAL A 83 8.79 -7.40 -43.31
C VAL A 83 8.66 -7.18 -44.81
N SER A 84 9.63 -7.62 -45.60
CA SER A 84 9.61 -7.58 -47.06
C SER A 84 10.47 -8.68 -47.66
N ASN A 85 10.07 -9.19 -48.80
CA ASN A 85 10.86 -10.07 -49.66
C ASN A 85 10.89 -9.53 -51.11
N HIS A 86 10.41 -8.30 -51.32
CA HIS A 86 10.29 -7.69 -52.64
C HIS A 86 10.34 -6.16 -52.57
N ILE A 87 11.13 -5.55 -53.45
CA ILE A 87 11.47 -4.11 -53.42
C ILE A 87 10.28 -3.14 -53.40
N TYR A 88 9.12 -3.54 -53.91
CA TYR A 88 7.91 -2.69 -53.97
C TYR A 88 6.88 -2.99 -52.89
N LEU A 89 7.11 -3.99 -52.03
CA LEU A 89 6.11 -4.49 -51.10
C LEU A 89 6.70 -4.57 -49.69
N ARG A 90 5.98 -3.99 -48.73
CA ARG A 90 6.32 -4.03 -47.30
C ARG A 90 5.04 -4.38 -46.55
N PHE A 91 5.16 -5.32 -45.64
CA PHE A 91 4.05 -5.84 -44.83
C PHE A 91 4.35 -5.65 -43.35
N VAL A 92 3.32 -5.81 -42.53
CA VAL A 92 3.39 -5.71 -41.08
C VAL A 92 2.99 -7.05 -40.49
N ALA A 93 3.80 -7.56 -39.58
CA ALA A 93 3.51 -8.74 -38.77
C ALA A 93 3.70 -8.39 -37.29
N PRO A 94 2.96 -8.99 -36.36
CA PRO A 94 3.22 -8.85 -34.93
C PRO A 94 4.61 -9.37 -34.54
N CYS A 95 5.29 -8.74 -33.56
CA CYS A 95 6.57 -9.25 -33.03
C CYS A 95 6.46 -10.67 -32.44
N SER A 96 5.26 -11.14 -32.09
CA SER A 96 5.03 -12.51 -31.61
C SER A 96 5.40 -13.60 -32.62
N PHE A 97 5.53 -13.27 -33.90
CA PHE A 97 5.99 -14.20 -34.93
C PHE A 97 7.51 -14.45 -34.87
N LYS A 98 8.28 -13.55 -34.25
CA LYS A 98 9.73 -13.70 -34.07
C LYS A 98 10.00 -14.83 -33.07
N GLU A 99 10.92 -15.73 -33.42
CA GLU A 99 11.35 -16.82 -32.54
C GLU A 99 12.49 -16.39 -31.61
N THR A 100 13.35 -15.47 -32.06
CA THR A 100 14.53 -14.99 -31.30
C THR A 100 14.76 -13.48 -31.51
N GLU A 101 15.38 -12.79 -30.54
CA GLU A 101 15.63 -11.33 -30.64
C GLU A 101 16.53 -10.95 -31.83
N ASP A 102 17.49 -11.79 -32.22
CA ASP A 102 18.46 -11.50 -33.30
C ASP A 102 17.99 -11.97 -34.70
N GLN A 103 16.76 -12.44 -34.83
CA GLN A 103 16.24 -12.96 -36.09
C GLN A 103 16.13 -11.87 -37.17
N THR A 104 16.77 -12.08 -38.32
CA THR A 104 16.75 -11.15 -39.47
C THR A 104 15.82 -11.57 -40.60
N LYS A 105 15.39 -12.84 -40.61
CA LYS A 105 14.47 -13.42 -41.61
C LYS A 105 13.40 -14.24 -40.94
N ILE A 106 12.19 -14.23 -41.49
CA ILE A 106 11.03 -14.91 -40.91
C ILE A 106 10.19 -15.60 -41.97
N ASP A 107 9.80 -16.84 -41.69
CA ASP A 107 8.89 -17.62 -42.54
C ASP A 107 7.45 -17.39 -42.08
N LEU A 108 6.61 -16.86 -42.98
CA LEU A 108 5.21 -16.57 -42.68
C LEU A 108 4.29 -17.29 -43.67
N GLU A 109 3.32 -18.04 -43.17
CA GLU A 109 2.24 -18.63 -43.98
C GLU A 109 1.15 -17.59 -44.22
N ILE A 110 0.73 -17.42 -45.47
CA ILE A 110 -0.30 -16.45 -45.86
C ILE A 110 -1.68 -17.08 -45.66
N GLU A 111 -2.48 -16.54 -44.74
CA GLU A 111 -3.86 -16.96 -44.48
C GLU A 111 -4.84 -16.31 -45.43
N GLU A 112 -4.69 -15.01 -45.68
CA GLU A 112 -5.61 -14.25 -46.53
C GLU A 112 -4.87 -13.18 -47.33
N LEU A 113 -5.36 -12.91 -48.55
CA LEU A 113 -4.94 -11.79 -49.37
C LEU A 113 -6.01 -10.69 -49.30
N ASN A 114 -5.73 -9.60 -48.58
CA ASN A 114 -6.63 -8.46 -48.53
C ASN A 114 -6.45 -7.63 -49.82
N LEU A 115 -7.32 -7.88 -50.80
CA LEU A 115 -7.25 -7.25 -52.12
C LEU A 115 -7.69 -5.79 -52.12
N GLU A 116 -8.50 -5.37 -51.14
CA GLU A 116 -8.95 -3.98 -50.99
C GLU A 116 -7.79 -3.05 -50.59
N PHE A 117 -6.90 -3.51 -49.70
CA PHE A 117 -5.78 -2.72 -49.22
C PHE A 117 -4.41 -3.15 -49.76
N ASN A 118 -4.38 -4.18 -50.62
CA ASN A 118 -3.16 -4.79 -51.15
C ASN A 118 -2.20 -5.24 -50.04
N LYS A 119 -2.74 -5.97 -49.04
CA LYS A 119 -2.02 -6.47 -47.85
C LYS A 119 -2.09 -7.99 -47.74
N LEU A 120 -1.08 -8.57 -47.08
CA LEU A 120 -1.07 -9.97 -46.66
C LEU A 120 -1.56 -10.07 -45.22
N MET A 121 -2.40 -11.07 -44.94
CA MET A 121 -2.71 -11.51 -43.58
C MET A 121 -2.01 -12.84 -43.34
N PHE A 122 -1.25 -12.93 -42.25
CA PHE A 122 -0.46 -14.11 -41.93
C PHE A 122 -1.22 -15.00 -40.96
N LYS A 123 -1.16 -16.30 -41.21
CA LYS A 123 -1.74 -17.32 -40.34
C LYS A 123 -1.05 -17.27 -39.00
N GLU A 124 -1.83 -17.21 -37.92
CA GLU A 124 -1.26 -17.26 -36.58
C GLU A 124 -0.43 -18.54 -36.43
N MET A 125 0.86 -18.38 -36.14
CA MET A 125 1.70 -19.51 -35.76
C MET A 125 1.10 -20.09 -34.48
N PRO A 126 0.81 -21.41 -34.42
CA PRO A 126 0.48 -22.03 -33.15
C PRO A 126 1.60 -21.70 -32.17
N PHE A 127 1.24 -21.33 -30.93
CA PHE A 127 2.17 -21.11 -29.83
C PHE A 127 3.30 -22.13 -29.92
N SER A 128 4.54 -21.65 -29.97
CA SER A 128 5.76 -22.47 -30.10
C SER A 128 5.67 -23.73 -29.22
N LYS A 129 6.12 -24.87 -29.75
CA LYS A 129 6.17 -26.25 -29.21
C LYS A 129 6.55 -26.46 -27.72
N ILE A 130 6.84 -25.42 -26.96
CA ILE A 130 7.09 -25.46 -25.53
C ILE A 130 5.72 -25.51 -24.83
N GLN A 131 5.23 -26.73 -24.59
CA GLN A 131 4.06 -26.92 -23.73
C GLN A 131 4.44 -26.51 -22.31
N ALA A 132 3.72 -25.53 -21.76
CA ALA A 132 3.74 -25.26 -20.33
C ALA A 132 2.93 -26.35 -19.62
N SER A 133 3.46 -26.85 -18.52
CA SER A 133 2.77 -27.77 -17.63
C SER A 133 1.57 -27.05 -17.00
N GLU A 134 0.41 -27.70 -17.04
CA GLU A 134 -0.78 -27.27 -16.30
C GLU A 134 -0.77 -27.80 -14.86
N ASN A 135 0.13 -28.73 -14.53
CA ASN A 135 0.25 -29.31 -13.21
C ASN A 135 1.02 -28.37 -12.28
N LEU A 136 0.30 -27.69 -11.39
CA LEU A 136 0.87 -26.79 -10.39
C LEU A 136 0.97 -27.44 -9.00
N ASP A 137 0.68 -28.74 -8.86
CA ASP A 137 0.67 -29.44 -7.56
C ASP A 137 2.08 -29.62 -6.96
N VAL A 138 3.12 -29.34 -7.75
CA VAL A 138 4.52 -29.31 -7.28
C VAL A 138 4.85 -28.05 -6.44
N PHE A 139 3.94 -27.07 -6.41
CA PHE A 139 4.12 -25.81 -5.69
C PHE A 139 3.19 -25.75 -4.47
N GLU A 140 3.76 -25.33 -3.35
CA GLU A 140 3.04 -25.03 -2.12
C GLU A 140 2.53 -23.58 -2.12
N GLU A 141 1.36 -23.35 -1.52
CA GLU A 141 0.80 -22.01 -1.36
C GLU A 141 1.68 -21.14 -0.45
N ASN A 142 1.80 -19.85 -0.77
CA ASN A 142 2.59 -18.86 -0.04
C ASN A 142 4.11 -19.11 0.01
N VAL A 143 4.64 -20.03 -0.81
CA VAL A 143 6.08 -20.22 -0.98
C VAL A 143 6.54 -19.54 -2.28
N ASP A 144 7.60 -18.73 -2.19
CA ASP A 144 8.21 -18.09 -3.36
C ASP A 144 9.24 -19.05 -4.00
N TYR A 145 8.98 -19.42 -5.25
CA TYR A 145 9.85 -20.27 -6.06
C TYR A 145 10.66 -19.42 -7.04
N LYS A 146 11.88 -19.89 -7.32
CA LYS A 146 12.82 -19.26 -8.25
C LYS A 146 12.70 -19.91 -9.63
N PHE A 147 12.44 -19.12 -10.66
CA PHE A 147 12.32 -19.60 -12.03
C PHE A 147 13.30 -18.90 -12.98
N GLU A 148 13.68 -19.60 -14.04
CA GLU A 148 14.45 -19.04 -15.16
C GLU A 148 13.52 -18.67 -16.31
N ILE A 149 13.62 -17.45 -16.84
CA ILE A 149 12.84 -17.02 -18.00
C ILE A 149 13.37 -17.74 -19.25
N ILE A 150 12.51 -18.51 -19.90
CA ILE A 150 12.82 -19.13 -21.20
C ILE A 150 12.40 -18.19 -22.33
N LYS A 151 11.20 -17.61 -22.23
CA LYS A 151 10.62 -16.78 -23.29
C LYS A 151 9.63 -15.77 -22.72
N THR A 152 9.64 -14.56 -23.28
CA THR A 152 8.66 -13.50 -23.01
C THR A 152 7.96 -13.09 -24.29
N PHE A 153 6.66 -12.81 -24.24
CA PHE A 153 5.90 -12.33 -25.40
C PHE A 153 4.62 -11.61 -24.96
N HIS A 154 4.08 -10.75 -25.81
CA HIS A 154 2.78 -10.11 -25.55
C HIS A 154 1.64 -10.91 -26.16
N ASN A 155 0.51 -11.00 -25.45
CA ASN A 155 -0.72 -11.60 -25.98
C ASN A 155 -1.53 -10.61 -26.83
N LYS A 156 -2.69 -11.05 -27.36
CA LYS A 156 -3.60 -10.21 -28.19
C LYS A 156 -4.13 -8.97 -27.46
N HIS A 157 -4.13 -8.98 -26.14
CA HIS A 157 -4.53 -7.86 -25.27
C HIS A 157 -3.33 -7.01 -24.82
N ASN A 158 -2.16 -7.22 -25.41
CA ASN A 158 -0.89 -6.55 -25.08
C ASN A 158 -0.37 -6.83 -23.65
N ASN A 159 -0.91 -7.84 -22.95
CA ASN A 159 -0.36 -8.25 -21.66
C ASN A 159 0.92 -9.07 -21.89
N LEU A 160 1.93 -8.80 -21.06
CA LEU A 160 3.16 -9.58 -21.06
C LEU A 160 2.91 -10.97 -20.48
N ASN A 161 3.29 -11.99 -21.24
CA ASN A 161 3.29 -13.39 -20.82
C ASN A 161 4.71 -13.92 -20.80
N MET A 162 4.97 -14.85 -19.89
CA MET A 162 6.27 -15.51 -19.76
C MET A 162 6.11 -17.03 -19.73
N ILE A 163 7.05 -17.72 -20.37
CA ILE A 163 7.32 -19.14 -20.16
C ILE A 163 8.59 -19.23 -19.32
N VAL A 164 8.50 -19.95 -18.21
CA VAL A 164 9.54 -20.01 -17.18
C VAL A 164 9.88 -21.47 -16.87
N SER A 165 11.12 -21.75 -16.48
CA SER A 165 11.59 -23.10 -16.15
C SER A 165 11.71 -23.30 -14.65
N TYR A 166 11.27 -24.47 -14.17
CA TYR A 166 11.54 -24.97 -12.82
C TYR A 166 11.64 -26.50 -12.86
N GLN A 167 12.73 -27.05 -12.31
CA GLN A 167 12.98 -28.50 -12.28
C GLN A 167 12.80 -29.21 -13.64
N ASP A 168 13.36 -28.63 -14.71
CA ASP A 168 13.26 -29.12 -16.10
C ASP A 168 11.83 -29.13 -16.70
N GLU A 169 10.83 -28.62 -15.97
CA GLU A 169 9.49 -28.34 -16.50
C GLU A 169 9.32 -26.86 -16.82
N ASN A 170 8.39 -26.58 -17.74
CA ASN A 170 8.08 -25.22 -18.18
C ASN A 170 6.71 -24.82 -17.64
N TYR A 171 6.58 -23.60 -17.14
CA TYR A 171 5.33 -23.06 -16.60
C TYR A 171 5.01 -21.71 -17.22
N PHE A 172 3.75 -21.31 -17.10
CA PHE A 172 3.23 -20.08 -17.68
C PHE A 172 2.94 -19.05 -16.59
N ILE A 173 3.37 -17.80 -16.82
CA ILE A 173 3.06 -16.65 -15.98
C ILE A 173 2.42 -15.56 -16.84
N ASN A 174 1.27 -15.05 -16.40
CA ASN A 174 0.62 -13.88 -16.96
C ASN A 174 0.95 -12.66 -16.09
N VAL A 175 1.57 -11.65 -16.68
CA VAL A 175 1.94 -10.42 -15.98
C VAL A 175 0.75 -9.45 -15.96
N PRO A 176 0.44 -8.82 -14.83
CA PRO A 176 -0.58 -7.78 -14.76
C PRO A 176 -0.39 -6.71 -15.83
N SER A 177 -1.48 -6.26 -16.46
CA SER A 177 -1.45 -5.37 -17.62
C SER A 177 -0.62 -4.10 -17.41
N HIS A 178 -0.72 -3.47 -16.23
CA HIS A 178 0.02 -2.26 -15.85
C HIS A 178 1.55 -2.48 -15.77
N LEU A 179 2.01 -3.73 -15.61
CA LEU A 179 3.44 -4.08 -15.60
C LEU A 179 3.93 -4.63 -16.95
N SER A 180 3.11 -4.63 -18.01
CA SER A 180 3.48 -5.27 -19.28
C SER A 180 4.69 -4.64 -19.97
N GLN A 181 5.03 -3.40 -19.63
CA GLN A 181 6.19 -2.68 -20.18
C GLN A 181 7.46 -2.87 -19.34
N VAL A 182 7.37 -3.57 -18.20
CA VAL A 182 8.49 -3.77 -17.28
C VAL A 182 9.41 -4.87 -17.82
N LYS A 183 10.72 -4.59 -17.88
CA LYS A 183 11.74 -5.57 -18.28
C LYS A 183 12.17 -6.42 -17.09
N PHE A 184 11.51 -7.56 -16.93
CA PHE A 184 11.88 -8.57 -15.93
C PHE A 184 13.13 -9.35 -16.36
N LYS A 185 13.93 -9.79 -15.39
CA LYS A 185 15.18 -10.52 -15.64
C LYS A 185 15.18 -11.86 -14.91
N SER A 186 15.88 -12.84 -15.47
CA SER A 186 16.16 -14.05 -14.70
C SER A 186 17.19 -13.78 -13.59
N PRO A 187 17.08 -14.46 -12.44
CA PRO A 187 15.96 -15.32 -12.05
C PRO A 187 14.75 -14.50 -11.57
N LEU A 188 13.54 -14.97 -11.87
CA LEU A 188 12.30 -14.38 -11.31
C LEU A 188 11.80 -15.18 -10.11
N PHE A 189 11.05 -14.52 -9.23
CA PHE A 189 10.40 -15.17 -8.11
C PHE A 189 8.88 -15.07 -8.22
N ALA A 190 8.20 -16.19 -8.13
CA ALA A 190 6.75 -16.30 -8.22
C ALA A 190 6.21 -17.32 -7.23
N ASN A 191 4.96 -17.14 -6.83
CA ASN A 191 4.22 -18.06 -5.97
C ASN A 191 2.94 -18.52 -6.65
N ILE A 192 2.38 -19.61 -6.16
CA ILE A 192 1.06 -20.07 -6.59
C ILE A 192 -0.02 -19.22 -5.93
N ALA A 193 -0.98 -18.79 -6.74
CA ALA A 193 -2.15 -18.04 -6.32
C ALA A 193 -3.41 -18.72 -6.87
N SER A 194 -4.51 -18.57 -6.17
CA SER A 194 -5.81 -19.09 -6.58
C SER A 194 -6.72 -17.96 -7.04
N SER A 195 -7.62 -18.25 -7.98
CA SER A 195 -8.72 -17.35 -8.34
C SER A 195 -9.63 -17.11 -7.13
N GLY A 196 -10.44 -16.04 -7.17
CA GLY A 196 -11.30 -15.67 -6.04
C GLY A 196 -12.34 -16.73 -5.64
N ASP A 197 -12.65 -17.67 -6.52
CA ASP A 197 -13.48 -18.84 -6.29
C ASP A 197 -12.68 -20.09 -5.85
N GLY A 198 -11.35 -20.00 -5.76
CA GLY A 198 -10.44 -21.06 -5.34
C GLY A 198 -10.23 -22.19 -6.35
N VAL A 199 -10.88 -22.13 -7.52
CA VAL A 199 -10.91 -23.26 -8.48
C VAL A 199 -9.68 -23.30 -9.37
N GLN A 200 -9.19 -22.14 -9.81
CA GLN A 200 -8.06 -22.05 -10.74
C GLN A 200 -6.81 -21.57 -10.01
N LYS A 201 -5.78 -22.42 -10.01
CA LYS A 201 -4.44 -22.06 -9.56
C LYS A 201 -3.63 -21.51 -10.72
N TYR A 202 -2.79 -20.52 -10.44
CA TYR A 202 -1.88 -19.92 -11.42
C TYR A 202 -0.63 -19.40 -10.73
N LEU A 203 0.47 -19.29 -11.48
CA LEU A 203 1.69 -18.66 -10.99
C LEU A 203 1.58 -17.15 -11.10
N ARG A 204 1.89 -16.45 -9.99
CA ARG A 204 1.90 -15.00 -9.88
C ARG A 204 3.28 -14.54 -9.45
N LEU A 205 3.81 -13.50 -10.10
CA LEU A 205 5.04 -12.85 -9.67
C LEU A 205 4.94 -12.42 -8.20
N SER A 206 5.97 -12.73 -7.42
CA SER A 206 6.02 -12.33 -6.01
C SER A 206 6.07 -10.81 -5.90
N ARG A 207 5.39 -10.26 -4.89
CA ARG A 207 5.37 -8.82 -4.65
C ARG A 207 6.78 -8.30 -4.39
N LYS A 208 7.58 -9.04 -3.62
CA LYS A 208 8.96 -8.69 -3.31
C LYS A 208 9.81 -8.56 -4.57
N TYR A 209 9.68 -9.50 -5.50
CA TYR A 209 10.39 -9.43 -6.78
C TYR A 209 9.95 -8.25 -7.64
N ILE A 210 8.64 -7.98 -7.72
CA ILE A 210 8.13 -6.81 -8.44
C ILE A 210 8.74 -5.53 -7.85
N SER A 211 8.63 -5.33 -6.52
CA SER A 211 9.16 -4.15 -5.85
C SER A 211 10.67 -3.99 -6.05
N ASN A 212 11.45 -5.06 -5.93
CA ASN A 212 12.90 -5.03 -6.17
C ASN A 212 13.28 -4.79 -7.64
N THR A 213 12.38 -5.09 -8.58
CA THR A 213 12.59 -4.83 -10.01
C THR A 213 12.32 -3.36 -10.35
N LEU A 214 11.30 -2.76 -9.72
CA LEU A 214 10.86 -1.40 -10.02
C LEU A 214 11.60 -0.33 -9.22
N TYR A 215 12.02 -0.67 -8.01
CA TYR A 215 12.50 0.30 -7.04
C TYR A 215 13.91 -0.02 -6.55
N LYS A 216 14.65 1.05 -6.23
CA LYS A 216 15.93 0.97 -5.52
C LYS A 216 15.80 1.67 -4.18
N VAL A 217 16.18 0.96 -3.11
CA VAL A 217 16.25 1.56 -1.76
C VAL A 217 17.16 2.79 -1.78
N GLY A 218 16.70 3.86 -1.15
CA GLY A 218 17.35 5.17 -1.11
C GLY A 218 17.11 6.04 -2.34
N GLN A 219 16.39 5.58 -3.37
CA GLN A 219 16.01 6.42 -4.51
C GLN A 219 14.64 7.07 -4.34
N GLN A 220 14.52 8.26 -4.94
CA GLN A 220 13.30 9.06 -4.96
C GLN A 220 12.49 8.76 -6.23
N TYR A 221 11.18 8.61 -6.06
CA TYR A 221 10.21 8.41 -7.12
C TYR A 221 9.04 9.37 -6.94
N THR A 222 8.41 9.75 -8.05
CA THR A 222 7.19 10.58 -8.02
C THR A 222 5.97 9.67 -7.95
N PHE A 223 5.09 9.96 -7.00
CA PHE A 223 3.81 9.30 -6.85
C PHE A 223 2.68 10.32 -6.91
N LYS A 224 1.53 9.89 -7.40
CA LYS A 224 0.29 10.66 -7.34
C LYS A 224 -0.52 10.24 -6.12
N ILE A 225 -1.00 11.20 -5.33
CA ILE A 225 -1.88 10.94 -4.19
C ILE A 225 -3.25 10.56 -4.75
N ILE A 226 -3.67 9.31 -4.55
CA ILE A 226 -4.97 8.80 -5.02
C ILE A 226 -6.05 8.99 -3.98
N LYS A 227 -5.71 8.74 -2.71
CA LYS A 227 -6.66 8.81 -1.61
C LYS A 227 -5.96 9.12 -0.30
N GLN A 228 -6.53 10.00 0.51
CA GLN A 228 -6.08 10.22 1.89
C GLN A 228 -7.08 9.57 2.85
N VAL A 229 -6.61 8.64 3.68
CA VAL A 229 -7.44 7.92 4.64
C VAL A 229 -7.02 8.37 6.04
N GLN A 230 -7.98 8.88 6.80
CA GLN A 230 -7.81 9.24 8.20
C GLN A 230 -8.99 8.67 8.99
N SER A 231 -8.73 7.65 9.79
CA SER A 231 -9.72 7.00 10.64
C SER A 231 -9.35 7.23 12.10
N TYR A 232 -10.08 8.14 12.76
CA TYR A 232 -9.88 8.44 14.17
C TYR A 232 -10.26 7.26 15.09
N GLU A 233 -11.23 6.43 14.70
CA GLU A 233 -11.66 5.25 15.48
C GLU A 233 -10.63 4.11 15.44
N SER A 234 -10.00 3.86 14.28
CA SER A 234 -9.00 2.80 14.15
C SER A 234 -7.57 3.28 14.35
N GLY A 235 -7.34 4.58 14.52
CA GLY A 235 -6.01 5.18 14.59
C GLY A 235 -5.18 4.99 13.32
N ILE A 236 -5.83 4.74 12.17
CA ILE A 236 -5.14 4.47 10.90
C ILE A 236 -5.17 5.72 10.04
N SER A 237 -3.99 6.27 9.75
CA SER A 237 -3.79 7.39 8.83
C SER A 237 -2.76 7.03 7.77
N TYR A 238 -3.18 6.95 6.50
CA TYR A 238 -2.28 6.73 5.38
C TYR A 238 -2.80 7.34 4.09
N TRP A 239 -1.87 7.64 3.19
CA TRP A 239 -2.14 8.06 1.83
C TRP A 239 -1.93 6.87 0.89
N THR A 240 -2.92 6.60 0.06
CA THR A 240 -2.74 5.71 -1.09
C THR A 240 -2.08 6.52 -2.20
N VAL A 241 -0.88 6.12 -2.59
CA VAL A 241 -0.08 6.80 -3.61
C VAL A 241 0.17 5.85 -4.79
N GLU A 242 0.07 6.36 -6.01
CA GLU A 242 0.24 5.57 -7.25
C GLU A 242 1.46 6.04 -8.02
N ASP A 243 2.31 5.10 -8.44
CA ASP A 243 3.52 5.43 -9.20
C ASP A 243 3.27 5.53 -10.72
N SER A 244 4.33 5.79 -11.48
CA SER A 244 4.28 5.84 -12.95
C SER A 244 3.95 4.49 -13.61
N TYR A 245 4.06 3.38 -12.88
CA TYR A 245 3.74 2.04 -13.35
C TYR A 245 2.29 1.64 -13.02
N GLY A 246 1.53 2.48 -12.32
CA GLY A 246 0.17 2.20 -11.86
C GLY A 246 0.10 1.34 -10.58
N ASN A 247 1.22 1.13 -9.87
CA ASN A 247 1.22 0.43 -8.59
C ASN A 247 0.79 1.36 -7.47
N ARG A 248 -0.11 0.86 -6.63
CA ARG A 248 -0.59 1.57 -5.44
C ARG A 248 0.16 1.11 -4.19
N ASN A 249 0.68 2.09 -3.47
CA ASN A 249 1.43 1.92 -2.24
C ASN A 249 0.79 2.74 -1.12
N ARG A 250 1.11 2.39 0.13
CA ARG A 250 0.71 3.17 1.30
C ARG A 250 1.88 4.01 1.76
N TYR A 251 1.63 5.30 1.90
CA TYR A 251 2.53 6.23 2.57
C TYR A 251 1.86 6.63 3.88
N SER A 252 2.55 6.47 5.01
CA SER A 252 2.02 6.78 6.34
C SER A 252 2.69 8.06 6.85
N PRO A 253 2.07 9.26 6.72
CA PRO A 253 2.66 10.50 7.22
C PRO A 253 3.05 10.45 8.71
N GLU A 254 2.31 9.69 9.51
CA GLU A 254 2.58 9.52 10.95
C GLU A 254 3.89 8.79 11.24
N GLU A 255 4.32 7.91 10.33
CA GLU A 255 5.56 7.13 10.46
C GLU A 255 6.75 7.82 9.79
N ASP A 256 6.54 8.95 9.12
CA ASP A 256 7.58 9.71 8.46
C ASP A 256 7.98 10.94 9.29
N LEU A 257 9.14 10.85 9.95
CA LEU A 257 9.72 11.96 10.74
C LEU A 257 10.09 13.17 9.89
N THR A 258 10.22 13.01 8.57
CA THR A 258 10.51 14.11 7.65
C THR A 258 9.27 14.78 7.09
N PHE A 259 8.08 14.31 7.48
CA PHE A 259 6.83 14.95 7.11
C PHE A 259 6.74 16.37 7.67
N ASP A 260 6.66 17.36 6.78
CA ASP A 260 6.63 18.78 7.13
C ASP A 260 5.30 19.46 6.77
N ASN A 261 5.19 20.73 7.18
CA ASN A 261 3.99 21.54 6.93
C ASN A 261 3.74 21.81 5.44
N LYS A 262 4.74 21.66 4.55
CA LYS A 262 4.53 21.81 3.11
C LYS A 262 3.88 20.56 2.54
N LEU A 263 4.32 19.38 2.97
CA LEU A 263 3.71 18.11 2.60
C LEU A 263 2.27 18.03 3.11
N ALA A 264 1.98 18.55 4.31
CA ALA A 264 0.63 18.62 4.86
C ALA A 264 -0.38 19.42 3.99
N GLN A 265 0.09 20.26 3.07
CA GLN A 265 -0.78 21.03 2.16
C GLN A 265 -1.18 20.24 0.90
N LEU A 266 -0.56 19.09 0.64
CA LEU A 266 -0.84 18.26 -0.53
C LEU A 266 -2.18 17.51 -0.37
N GLY A 267 -2.97 17.49 -1.44
CA GLY A 267 -4.27 16.84 -1.50
C GLY A 267 -4.35 15.68 -2.50
N GLU A 268 -5.51 15.04 -2.57
CA GLU A 268 -5.80 14.03 -3.59
C GLU A 268 -5.65 14.62 -5.00
N GLY A 269 -4.92 13.90 -5.87
CA GLY A 269 -4.60 14.33 -7.22
C GLY A 269 -3.21 14.95 -7.38
N ASP A 270 -2.61 15.43 -6.29
CA ASP A 270 -1.28 16.05 -6.31
C ASP A 270 -0.17 15.00 -6.47
N ASN A 271 0.98 15.44 -6.99
CA ASN A 271 2.18 14.63 -7.07
C ASN A 271 3.10 14.91 -5.89
N ILE A 272 3.63 13.85 -5.30
CA ILE A 272 4.59 13.87 -4.20
C ILE A 272 5.83 13.06 -4.59
N ASN A 273 7.00 13.56 -4.21
CA ASN A 273 8.25 12.82 -4.37
C ASN A 273 8.58 12.12 -3.06
N LEU A 274 8.70 10.78 -3.10
CA LEU A 274 8.99 9.95 -1.94
C LEU A 274 10.18 9.05 -2.22
N ILE A 275 10.97 8.80 -1.18
CA ILE A 275 12.12 7.91 -1.18
C ILE A 275 11.70 6.53 -0.69
N ILE A 276 12.21 5.50 -1.35
CA ILE A 276 12.05 4.12 -0.92
C ILE A 276 13.00 3.87 0.25
N HIS A 277 12.49 3.91 1.47
CA HIS A 277 13.30 3.70 2.67
C HIS A 277 13.71 2.24 2.84
N SER A 278 12.76 1.32 2.66
CA SER A 278 13.01 -0.12 2.72
C SER A 278 11.96 -0.89 1.92
N ILE A 279 12.27 -2.14 1.60
CA ILE A 279 11.34 -3.10 0.98
C ILE A 279 11.24 -4.27 1.94
N GLY A 280 10.06 -4.47 2.53
CA GLY A 280 9.80 -5.54 3.49
C GLY A 280 9.89 -6.92 2.85
N GLU A 281 9.93 -7.96 3.68
CA GLU A 281 10.02 -9.34 3.20
C GLU A 281 8.81 -9.77 2.37
N ASN A 282 7.64 -9.25 2.69
CA ASN A 282 6.40 -9.40 1.94
C ASN A 282 6.31 -8.49 0.69
N GLY A 283 7.35 -7.72 0.40
CA GLY A 283 7.47 -6.86 -0.78
C GLY A 283 6.75 -5.52 -0.70
N TYR A 284 6.17 -5.15 0.44
CA TYR A 284 5.65 -3.79 0.62
C TYR A 284 6.81 -2.81 0.77
N ILE A 285 6.67 -1.64 0.15
CA ILE A 285 7.66 -0.57 0.23
C ILE A 285 7.33 0.38 1.38
N LYS A 286 8.32 0.73 2.19
CA LYS A 286 8.22 1.82 3.17
C LYS A 286 8.70 3.11 2.49
N LEU A 287 7.87 4.14 2.55
CA LEU A 287 8.08 5.42 1.88
C LEU A 287 8.36 6.51 2.91
N ILE A 288 9.34 7.36 2.63
CA ILE A 288 9.66 8.57 3.41
C ILE A 288 9.84 9.76 2.48
N SER A 289 9.70 10.98 2.96
CA SER A 289 9.83 12.19 2.16
C SER A 289 11.28 12.65 2.03
N GLU A 290 12.12 12.44 3.04
CA GLU A 290 13.54 12.80 3.02
C GLU A 290 14.39 11.80 3.82
N ILE A 291 15.64 11.58 3.40
CA ILE A 291 16.62 10.88 4.23
C ILE A 291 17.30 11.94 5.10
N LYS A 292 17.19 11.86 6.42
CA LYS A 292 18.14 12.53 7.32
C LYS A 292 18.74 11.51 8.27
N ASP A 293 19.99 11.74 8.67
CA ASP A 293 20.62 10.99 9.74
C ASP A 293 19.93 11.37 11.05
N TRP A 294 18.92 10.58 11.42
CA TRP A 294 18.24 10.73 12.70
C TRP A 294 19.02 9.91 13.72
N ALA A 295 19.66 10.57 14.68
CA ALA A 295 20.00 9.91 15.92
C ALA A 295 18.70 9.79 16.70
N GLU A 296 18.11 8.59 16.79
CA GLU A 296 17.11 8.35 17.83
C GLU A 296 17.82 8.55 19.17
N ASN A 297 17.37 9.53 19.95
CA ASN A 297 17.89 9.72 21.29
C ASN A 297 17.38 8.55 22.11
N GLY A 298 18.28 7.64 22.48
CA GLY A 298 17.97 6.52 23.37
C GLY A 298 17.77 7.05 24.79
N TYR A 299 16.69 6.61 25.46
CA TYR A 299 16.41 6.98 26.85
C TYR A 299 16.62 5.78 27.76
N LEU A 300 17.59 5.89 28.67
CA LEU A 300 17.82 4.91 29.73
C LEU A 300 16.81 5.13 30.86
N VAL A 301 16.36 4.04 31.47
CA VAL A 301 15.40 4.09 32.59
C VAL A 301 15.95 4.93 33.74
N GLU A 302 17.23 4.76 34.05
CA GLU A 302 17.95 5.48 35.10
C GLU A 302 17.93 7.00 34.85
N ASP A 303 18.17 7.42 33.61
CA ASP A 303 18.17 8.84 33.24
C ASP A 303 16.76 9.45 33.36
N VAL A 304 15.74 8.70 32.91
CA VAL A 304 14.35 9.13 33.00
C VAL A 304 13.91 9.21 34.47
N PHE A 305 14.20 8.19 35.27
CA PHE A 305 13.88 8.13 36.69
C PHE A 305 14.57 9.24 37.49
N GLU A 306 15.83 9.55 37.19
CA GLU A 306 16.50 10.71 37.77
C GLU A 306 15.79 12.02 37.39
N ALA A 307 15.41 12.20 36.12
CA ALA A 307 14.72 13.40 35.64
C ALA A 307 13.35 13.62 36.30
N ILE A 308 12.58 12.55 36.52
CA ILE A 308 11.25 12.62 37.16
C ILE A 308 11.32 12.70 38.70
N GLY A 309 12.51 12.78 39.29
CA GLY A 309 12.71 12.90 40.74
C GLY A 309 12.65 11.58 41.52
N TYR A 310 12.81 10.45 40.84
CA TYR A 310 12.79 9.08 41.38
C TYR A 310 14.14 8.36 41.21
N LYS A 311 15.24 9.10 41.33
CA LYS A 311 16.60 8.53 41.26
C LYS A 311 16.77 7.37 42.24
N ASP A 312 17.40 6.29 41.77
CA ASP A 312 17.69 5.06 42.55
C ASP A 312 16.41 4.29 42.98
N LYS A 313 15.28 4.51 42.28
CA LYS A 313 13.98 3.85 42.51
C LYS A 313 13.51 2.97 41.34
N GLU A 314 14.35 2.80 40.34
CA GLU A 314 14.11 2.00 39.14
C GLU A 314 13.82 0.55 39.53
N ASP A 315 14.59 -0.02 40.47
CA ASP A 315 14.35 -1.38 40.96
C ASP A 315 13.00 -1.56 41.64
N GLU A 316 12.50 -0.52 42.32
CA GLU A 316 11.27 -0.57 43.11
C GLU A 316 10.01 -0.46 42.23
N TYR A 317 10.06 0.38 41.20
CA TYR A 317 8.88 0.73 40.40
C TYR A 317 8.96 0.27 38.94
N PHE A 318 10.16 0.03 38.39
CA PHE A 318 10.36 -0.44 37.02
C PHE A 318 10.79 -1.92 36.99
N PHE A 319 11.95 -2.29 37.56
CA PHE A 319 12.49 -3.64 37.43
C PHE A 319 11.89 -4.68 38.40
N LYS A 320 11.15 -4.26 39.43
CA LYS A 320 10.44 -5.17 40.37
C LYS A 320 9.60 -6.23 39.66
N TYR A 321 9.08 -5.89 38.48
CA TYR A 321 8.15 -6.70 37.70
C TYR A 321 8.82 -7.63 36.68
N VAL A 322 10.16 -7.62 36.59
CA VAL A 322 10.96 -8.50 35.72
C VAL A 322 10.67 -9.99 35.98
N ASN A 323 10.40 -10.37 37.24
CA ASN A 323 10.09 -11.76 37.62
C ASN A 323 8.61 -12.13 37.48
N VAL A 324 7.69 -11.16 37.32
CA VAL A 324 6.25 -11.44 37.18
C VAL A 324 5.93 -11.89 35.75
N LEU A 325 6.71 -11.40 34.78
CA LEU A 325 6.59 -11.73 33.35
C LEU A 325 7.35 -13.01 32.94
N GLY A 326 8.21 -13.55 33.81
CA GLY A 326 9.07 -14.71 33.51
C GLY A 326 8.60 -16.04 34.11
N VAL A 327 7.45 -16.10 34.79
CA VAL A 327 6.91 -17.32 35.38
C VAL A 327 5.80 -17.86 34.47
N GLU A 328 5.89 -19.13 34.12
CA GLU A 328 4.98 -19.97 33.31
C GLU A 328 3.49 -19.90 33.73
N TYR A 329 2.85 -18.73 33.57
CA TYR A 329 1.40 -18.66 33.43
C TYR A 329 1.10 -18.72 31.95
N GLU A 330 0.19 -19.62 31.57
CA GLU A 330 -0.37 -19.73 30.22
C GLU A 330 -0.53 -18.33 29.63
N GLU A 331 0.22 -18.05 28.57
CA GLU A 331 0.26 -16.75 27.90
C GLU A 331 -1.18 -16.24 27.72
N PRO A 332 -1.56 -15.12 28.34
CA PRO A 332 -2.63 -14.35 27.77
C PRO A 332 -2.11 -13.93 26.39
N GLU A 333 -2.72 -14.44 25.32
CA GLU A 333 -2.35 -14.25 23.89
C GLU A 333 -2.20 -12.78 23.43
N ASP A 334 -2.26 -11.79 24.34
CA ASP A 334 -2.29 -10.35 24.04
C ASP A 334 -1.14 -9.52 24.67
N PHE A 335 -0.16 -10.12 25.37
CA PHE A 335 1.00 -9.39 25.93
C PHE A 335 2.31 -9.58 25.12
N GLU A 336 2.22 -9.83 23.81
CA GLU A 336 3.36 -9.57 22.91
C GLU A 336 3.69 -8.07 22.96
N ASN A 337 4.81 -7.69 23.58
CA ASN A 337 5.39 -6.34 23.82
C ASN A 337 5.46 -5.94 25.30
N SER A 338 6.25 -6.66 26.11
CA SER A 338 6.60 -6.12 27.42
C SER A 338 7.46 -4.86 27.26
N TYR A 339 7.24 -3.85 28.10
CA TYR A 339 8.08 -2.63 28.08
C TYR A 339 9.57 -2.94 28.34
N LEU A 340 9.86 -4.06 29.01
CA LEU A 340 11.22 -4.53 29.25
C LEU A 340 11.91 -5.05 27.99
N GLU A 341 11.22 -5.79 27.12
CA GLU A 341 11.77 -6.20 25.82
C GLU A 341 12.10 -4.99 24.95
N GLN A 342 11.17 -4.03 24.87
CA GLN A 342 11.39 -2.80 24.12
C GLN A 342 12.58 -2.00 24.68
N TYR A 343 12.72 -1.92 26.01
CA TYR A 343 13.87 -1.28 26.63
C TYR A 343 15.18 -2.01 26.31
N ASN A 344 15.21 -3.34 26.42
CA ASN A 344 16.39 -4.16 26.13
C ASN A 344 16.80 -4.09 24.65
N ASP A 345 15.84 -3.93 23.75
CA ASP A 345 16.07 -3.74 22.30
C ASP A 345 16.48 -2.30 21.93
N GLY A 346 16.53 -1.39 22.91
CA GLY A 346 16.83 0.03 22.68
C GLY A 346 15.68 0.79 22.00
N ASN A 347 14.47 0.24 22.00
CA ASN A 347 13.28 0.86 21.43
C ASN A 347 12.63 1.79 22.46
N ASN A 348 12.68 3.09 22.19
CA ASN A 348 12.14 4.14 23.06
C ASN A 348 10.63 4.05 23.32
N LEU A 349 9.87 3.23 22.57
CA LEU A 349 8.46 2.98 22.84
C LEU A 349 8.20 2.32 24.20
N TRP A 350 9.25 1.81 24.86
CA TRP A 350 9.16 1.27 26.22
C TRP A 350 8.49 2.25 27.20
N VAL A 351 8.66 3.56 27.03
CA VAL A 351 8.04 4.58 27.88
C VAL A 351 6.52 4.49 27.84
N PHE A 352 5.92 4.41 26.64
CA PHE A 352 4.47 4.30 26.50
C PHE A 352 3.95 2.94 26.95
N SER A 353 4.71 1.88 26.70
CA SER A 353 4.37 0.53 27.17
C SER A 353 4.41 0.46 28.70
N TYR A 354 5.37 1.13 29.34
CA TYR A 354 5.47 1.24 30.80
C TYR A 354 4.33 2.07 31.40
N LEU A 355 3.97 3.20 30.78
CA LEU A 355 2.78 3.97 31.20
C LEU A 355 1.49 3.13 31.11
N SER A 356 1.33 2.34 30.04
CA SER A 356 0.18 1.43 29.89
C SER A 356 0.18 0.33 30.95
N PHE A 357 1.37 -0.15 31.35
CA PHE A 357 1.53 -1.08 32.45
C PHE A 357 1.15 -0.44 33.81
N LEU A 358 1.60 0.79 34.08
CA LEU A 358 1.25 1.52 35.30
C LEU A 358 -0.26 1.68 35.45
N ASP A 359 -0.99 1.89 34.34
CA ASP A 359 -2.45 1.96 34.37
C ASP A 359 -3.08 0.72 34.99
N VAL A 360 -2.59 -0.47 34.63
CA VAL A 360 -3.09 -1.75 35.17
C VAL A 360 -2.72 -1.88 36.65
N GLU A 361 -1.46 -1.63 36.98
CA GLU A 361 -0.95 -1.79 38.36
C GLU A 361 -1.61 -0.84 39.35
N ILE A 362 -1.92 0.40 38.95
CA ILE A 362 -2.65 1.36 39.80
C ILE A 362 -3.99 0.76 40.25
N TYR A 363 -4.76 0.14 39.34
CA TYR A 363 -6.03 -0.47 39.70
C TYR A 363 -5.88 -1.78 40.49
N ASN A 364 -4.83 -2.56 40.23
CA ASN A 364 -4.49 -3.74 41.02
C ASN A 364 -4.21 -3.35 42.49
N ASP A 365 -3.36 -2.34 42.71
CA ASP A 365 -3.05 -1.86 44.06
C ASP A 365 -4.27 -1.26 44.77
N LEU A 366 -5.13 -0.53 44.05
CA LEU A 366 -6.41 -0.07 44.62
C LEU A 366 -7.28 -1.26 45.06
N ASN A 367 -7.36 -2.31 44.25
CA ASN A 367 -8.16 -3.50 44.56
C ASN A 367 -7.63 -4.29 45.75
N GLU A 368 -6.31 -4.34 45.92
CA GLU A 368 -5.65 -4.96 47.07
C GLU A 368 -5.69 -4.10 48.35
N GLY A 369 -6.11 -2.83 48.23
CA GLY A 369 -6.12 -1.87 49.33
C GLY A 369 -4.77 -1.20 49.60
N ASN A 370 -3.80 -1.33 48.68
CA ASN A 370 -2.48 -0.71 48.73
C ASN A 370 -2.54 0.77 48.27
N PHE A 371 -3.40 1.58 48.87
CA PHE A 371 -3.73 2.93 48.38
C PHE A 371 -2.52 3.89 48.32
N GLU A 372 -1.59 3.80 49.27
CA GLU A 372 -0.37 4.61 49.26
C GLU A 372 0.58 4.22 48.11
N THR A 373 0.62 2.95 47.72
CA THR A 373 1.40 2.49 46.55
C THR A 373 0.74 2.99 45.26
N ALA A 374 -0.59 2.85 45.14
CA ALA A 374 -1.34 3.40 44.01
C ALA A 374 -1.12 4.92 43.86
N ARG A 375 -1.08 5.68 44.97
CA ARG A 375 -0.78 7.11 44.96
C ARG A 375 0.60 7.39 44.35
N LYS A 376 1.63 6.67 44.80
CA LYS A 376 2.99 6.80 44.25
C LYS A 376 3.09 6.42 42.78
N LEU A 377 2.42 5.35 42.34
CA LEU A 377 2.41 4.98 40.93
C LEU A 377 1.74 6.06 40.05
N ILE A 378 0.67 6.69 40.53
CA ILE A 378 0.06 7.83 39.84
C ILE A 378 1.00 9.05 39.82
N GLU A 379 1.72 9.34 40.91
CA GLU A 379 2.72 10.40 40.96
C GLU A 379 3.86 10.17 39.94
N ILE A 380 4.37 8.93 39.86
CA ILE A 380 5.37 8.52 38.86
C ILE A 380 4.82 8.74 37.45
N TYR A 381 3.61 8.24 37.16
CA TYR A 381 2.96 8.42 35.86
C TYR A 381 2.87 9.92 35.50
N LEU A 382 2.39 10.76 36.41
CA LEU A 382 2.26 12.20 36.18
C LEU A 382 3.61 12.86 35.87
N ASN A 383 4.68 12.45 36.54
CA ASN A 383 6.00 13.01 36.28
C ASN A 383 6.56 12.51 34.93
N PHE A 384 6.29 11.26 34.53
CA PHE A 384 6.60 10.78 33.18
C PHE A 384 5.88 11.60 32.11
N GLU A 385 4.58 11.85 32.25
CA GLU A 385 3.82 12.67 31.29
C GLU A 385 4.37 14.09 31.22
N LYS A 386 4.72 14.69 32.37
CA LYS A 386 5.36 16.01 32.40
C LYS A 386 6.73 15.99 31.72
N TRP A 387 7.54 14.96 31.96
CA TRP A 387 8.85 14.80 31.34
C TRP A 387 8.75 14.68 29.82
N ILE A 388 7.79 13.91 29.31
CA ILE A 388 7.48 13.80 27.87
C ILE A 388 7.13 15.16 27.26
N LEU A 389 6.29 15.96 27.96
CA LEU A 389 5.73 17.19 27.40
C LEU A 389 6.64 18.42 27.54
N GLU A 390 7.37 18.54 28.64
CA GLU A 390 7.98 19.81 29.08
C GLU A 390 9.49 19.72 29.33
N GLU A 391 10.01 18.57 29.75
CA GLU A 391 11.35 18.47 30.35
C GLU A 391 12.33 17.61 29.54
N SER A 392 11.90 17.06 28.41
CA SER A 392 12.72 16.24 27.52
C SER A 392 12.54 16.60 26.04
N ASP A 393 13.43 16.06 25.23
CA ASP A 393 13.34 15.99 23.78
C ASP A 393 12.69 14.68 23.29
N TYR A 394 11.99 13.94 24.16
CA TYR A 394 11.36 12.66 23.81
C TYR A 394 10.44 12.76 22.58
N LEU A 395 9.71 13.88 22.46
CA LEU A 395 8.82 14.14 21.33
C LEU A 395 9.55 14.30 19.99
N THR A 396 10.86 14.58 19.95
CA THR A 396 11.62 14.69 18.70
C THR A 396 11.77 13.35 17.97
N ASN A 397 11.52 12.23 18.65
CA ASN A 397 11.50 10.90 18.06
C ASN A 397 10.20 10.61 17.28
N PHE A 398 9.27 11.56 17.19
CA PHE A 398 7.98 11.37 16.55
C PHE A 398 7.71 12.42 15.46
N SER A 399 6.87 12.07 14.49
CA SER A 399 6.45 12.99 13.43
C SER A 399 5.55 14.08 14.01
N LEU A 400 5.50 15.25 13.35
CA LEU A 400 4.63 16.37 13.76
C LEU A 400 3.17 15.95 13.95
N TYR A 401 2.68 15.06 13.08
CA TYR A 401 1.32 14.55 13.15
C TYR A 401 1.08 13.70 14.41
N LYS A 402 2.06 12.87 14.78
CA LYS A 402 1.96 12.00 15.96
C LYS A 402 2.16 12.79 17.26
N ILE A 403 2.98 13.85 17.24
CA ILE A 403 3.21 14.73 18.39
C ILE A 403 1.90 15.34 18.90
N GLU A 404 1.06 15.90 18.03
CA GLU A 404 -0.22 16.51 18.47
C GLU A 404 -1.14 15.49 19.17
N ASN A 405 -1.20 14.26 18.68
CA ASN A 405 -1.97 13.18 19.28
C ASN A 405 -1.38 12.77 20.65
N ILE A 406 -0.05 12.63 20.75
CA ILE A 406 0.63 12.34 22.01
C ILE A 406 0.33 13.43 23.04
N ILE A 407 0.48 14.71 22.66
CA ILE A 407 0.20 15.85 23.54
C ILE A 407 -1.25 15.81 24.03
N GLN A 408 -2.22 15.66 23.13
CA GLN A 408 -3.64 15.65 23.50
C GLN A 408 -3.98 14.48 24.45
N LYS A 409 -3.40 13.29 24.22
CA LYS A 409 -3.59 12.12 25.08
C LYS A 409 -2.97 12.33 26.46
N ALA A 410 -1.73 12.80 26.50
CA ALA A 410 -0.99 13.10 27.73
C ALA A 410 -1.71 14.15 28.58
N GLU A 411 -2.13 15.27 28.00
CA GLU A 411 -2.88 16.33 28.71
C GLU A 411 -4.21 15.80 29.28
N SER A 412 -4.94 15.01 28.50
CA SER A 412 -6.17 14.35 28.95
C SER A 412 -5.91 13.38 30.10
N LYS A 413 -4.80 12.63 30.03
CA LYS A 413 -4.40 11.67 31.05
C LYS A 413 -3.97 12.34 32.35
N ILE A 414 -3.18 13.41 32.27
CA ILE A 414 -2.77 14.24 33.42
C ILE A 414 -4.00 14.75 34.19
N VAL A 415 -5.01 15.26 33.47
CA VAL A 415 -6.25 15.76 34.09
C VAL A 415 -6.97 14.64 34.85
N LYS A 416 -7.08 13.44 34.25
CA LYS A 416 -7.69 12.27 34.89
C LYS A 416 -6.90 11.82 36.12
N LEU A 417 -5.58 11.67 36.02
CA LEU A 417 -4.73 11.19 37.10
C LEU A 417 -4.69 12.14 38.30
N LYS A 418 -4.65 13.47 38.08
CA LYS A 418 -4.77 14.46 39.15
C LYS A 418 -6.12 14.37 39.88
N ALA A 419 -7.19 14.14 39.12
CA ALA A 419 -8.53 13.92 39.68
C ALA A 419 -8.60 12.61 40.47
N THR A 420 -7.96 11.53 40.00
CA THR A 420 -7.84 10.26 40.71
C THR A 420 -7.07 10.40 42.02
N LEU A 421 -5.92 11.11 42.03
CA LEU A 421 -5.18 11.41 43.27
C LEU A 421 -6.06 12.13 44.29
N THR A 422 -6.73 13.19 43.85
CA THR A 422 -7.63 13.95 44.73
C THR A 422 -8.75 13.07 45.29
N ALA A 423 -9.28 12.15 44.48
CA ALA A 423 -10.31 11.22 44.91
C ALA A 423 -9.77 10.21 45.94
N ILE A 424 -8.55 9.69 45.76
CA ILE A 424 -7.88 8.80 46.73
C ILE A 424 -7.71 9.55 48.05
N ASP A 425 -7.21 10.80 48.03
CA ASP A 425 -7.02 11.61 49.24
C ASP A 425 -8.32 11.85 49.99
N ILE A 426 -9.43 12.12 49.27
CA ILE A 426 -10.77 12.27 49.88
C ILE A 426 -11.17 11.02 50.68
N PHE A 427 -10.94 9.82 50.13
CA PHE A 427 -11.26 8.57 50.81
C PHE A 427 -10.32 8.28 51.97
N LEU A 428 -9.01 8.47 51.80
CA LEU A 428 -8.01 8.22 52.85
C LEU A 428 -8.18 9.15 54.05
N ASP A 429 -8.57 10.40 53.82
CA ASP A 429 -8.84 11.37 54.88
C ASP A 429 -10.21 11.18 55.57
N GLY A 430 -11.03 10.22 55.10
CA GLY A 430 -12.40 10.03 55.61
C GLY A 430 -13.32 11.21 55.33
N ASN A 431 -13.05 11.99 54.27
CA ASN A 431 -13.79 13.19 53.89
C ASN A 431 -14.85 12.92 52.80
N ASP A 432 -15.12 11.65 52.49
CA ASP A 432 -16.04 11.21 51.42
C ASP A 432 -17.46 11.79 51.60
N GLN A 433 -18.05 11.69 52.80
CA GLN A 433 -19.36 12.28 53.07
C GLN A 433 -19.38 13.80 52.89
N LYS A 434 -18.38 14.47 53.48
CA LYS A 434 -18.28 15.94 53.42
C LYS A 434 -18.15 16.43 51.98
N TYR A 435 -17.38 15.71 51.17
CA TYR A 435 -17.21 16.02 49.75
C TYR A 435 -18.53 15.90 48.97
N ILE A 436 -19.30 14.82 49.21
CA ILE A 436 -20.62 14.61 48.60
C ILE A 436 -21.58 15.72 49.01
N ASP A 437 -21.69 16.03 50.31
CA ASP A 437 -22.53 17.10 50.84
C ASP A 437 -22.22 18.47 50.21
N ASP A 438 -20.94 18.82 50.13
CA ASP A 438 -20.49 20.10 49.57
C ASP A 438 -20.81 20.18 48.07
N LEU A 439 -20.68 19.06 47.35
CA LEU A 439 -21.06 18.97 45.95
C LEU A 439 -22.57 19.10 45.76
N HIS A 440 -23.36 18.37 46.55
CA HIS A 440 -24.82 18.41 46.53
C HIS A 440 -25.33 19.84 46.79
N LYS A 441 -24.86 20.47 47.87
CA LYS A 441 -25.21 21.85 48.22
C LYS A 441 -24.81 22.84 47.13
N SER A 442 -23.65 22.65 46.49
CA SER A 442 -23.21 23.49 45.37
C SER A 442 -24.14 23.36 44.17
N LEU A 443 -24.58 22.15 43.84
CA LEU A 443 -25.54 21.89 42.76
C LEU A 443 -26.91 22.46 43.11
N LEU A 444 -27.43 22.29 44.32
CA LEU A 444 -28.71 22.92 44.71
C LEU A 444 -28.70 24.44 44.49
N ARG A 445 -27.55 25.09 44.73
CA ARG A 445 -27.41 26.56 44.59
C ARG A 445 -27.15 27.03 43.16
N THR A 446 -26.44 26.25 42.35
CA THR A 446 -25.99 26.69 41.02
C THR A 446 -26.10 25.57 39.97
N PRO A 447 -26.58 25.85 38.75
CA PRO A 447 -26.64 24.88 37.65
C PRO A 447 -25.29 24.61 36.98
N TYR A 448 -24.18 25.09 37.56
CA TYR A 448 -22.87 25.00 36.97
C TYR A 448 -21.88 24.30 37.91
N LEU A 449 -21.11 23.37 37.36
CA LEU A 449 -20.00 22.73 38.05
C LEU A 449 -18.74 22.86 37.19
N LYS A 450 -17.65 23.38 37.79
CA LYS A 450 -16.35 23.52 37.11
C LYS A 450 -15.88 22.17 36.56
N LYS A 451 -15.23 22.17 35.39
CA LYS A 451 -14.71 20.96 34.73
C LYS A 451 -13.86 20.10 35.67
N GLU A 452 -12.95 20.73 36.42
CA GLU A 452 -12.11 20.08 37.43
C GLU A 452 -12.94 19.32 38.49
N LYS A 453 -13.94 19.97 39.10
CA LYS A 453 -14.81 19.32 40.09
C LYS A 453 -15.62 18.17 39.51
N ARG A 454 -16.03 18.25 38.23
CA ARG A 454 -16.70 17.15 37.53
C ARG A 454 -15.78 15.97 37.34
N GLU A 455 -14.53 16.20 36.94
CA GLU A 455 -13.56 15.13 36.74
C GLU A 455 -13.19 14.47 38.07
N ILE A 456 -12.97 15.23 39.15
CA ILE A 456 -12.75 14.67 40.49
C ILE A 456 -13.93 13.79 40.90
N PHE A 457 -15.18 14.26 40.72
CA PHE A 457 -16.35 13.47 41.07
C PHE A 457 -16.48 12.20 40.21
N LYS A 458 -16.12 12.28 38.92
CA LYS A 458 -16.08 11.11 38.03
C LYS A 458 -15.09 10.07 38.53
N GLN A 459 -13.86 10.47 38.83
CA GLN A 459 -12.84 9.54 39.32
C GLN A 459 -13.17 9.02 40.72
N PHE A 460 -13.74 9.86 41.60
CA PHE A 460 -14.29 9.46 42.89
C PHE A 460 -15.27 8.29 42.75
N LEU A 461 -16.22 8.38 41.83
CA LEU A 461 -17.16 7.28 41.56
C LEU A 461 -16.47 6.02 41.03
N ASN A 462 -15.54 6.18 40.08
CA ASN A 462 -14.82 5.06 39.47
C ASN A 462 -14.03 4.24 40.49
N ILE A 463 -13.39 4.90 41.46
CA ILE A 463 -12.55 4.21 42.46
C ILE A 463 -13.30 3.87 43.75
N SER A 464 -14.52 4.38 43.95
CA SER A 464 -15.28 4.21 45.21
C SER A 464 -15.49 2.75 45.63
N GLN A 465 -15.48 1.81 44.68
CA GLN A 465 -15.65 0.38 44.91
C GLN A 465 -14.48 -0.25 45.68
N TYR A 466 -13.30 0.37 45.62
CA TYR A 466 -12.09 -0.11 46.29
C TYR A 466 -11.97 0.37 47.75
N PHE A 467 -12.77 1.37 48.14
CA PHE A 467 -12.74 1.95 49.48
C PHE A 467 -13.97 1.51 50.28
N ARG A 468 -13.79 1.12 51.55
CA ARG A 468 -14.91 0.98 52.50
C ARG A 468 -15.14 2.34 53.13
N GLY A 469 -16.24 3.00 52.77
CA GLY A 469 -16.63 4.26 53.39
C GLY A 469 -18.05 4.21 53.92
N GLU A 470 -18.35 5.15 54.81
CA GLU A 470 -19.62 5.25 55.55
C GLU A 470 -20.60 6.24 54.89
N ALA A 471 -20.28 6.75 53.70
CA ALA A 471 -21.07 7.78 53.04
C ALA A 471 -22.55 7.39 52.80
N ASP A 472 -23.42 8.37 53.03
CA ASP A 472 -24.85 8.34 52.80
C ASP A 472 -25.15 8.18 51.32
N TYR A 473 -25.61 6.97 51.01
CA TYR A 473 -26.01 6.55 49.69
C TYR A 473 -27.13 7.41 49.09
N GLU A 474 -28.05 7.93 49.91
CA GLU A 474 -29.17 8.73 49.44
C GLU A 474 -28.68 10.08 48.90
N GLU A 475 -27.76 10.73 49.60
CA GLU A 475 -27.18 12.02 49.19
C GLU A 475 -26.32 11.87 47.92
N LEU A 476 -25.57 10.77 47.80
CA LEU A 476 -24.82 10.44 46.58
C LEU A 476 -25.76 10.23 45.39
N ALA A 477 -26.84 9.46 45.58
CA ALA A 477 -27.86 9.23 44.56
C ALA A 477 -28.46 10.54 44.06
N ASN A 478 -28.90 11.38 44.99
CA ASN A 478 -29.51 12.68 44.70
C ASN A 478 -28.53 13.61 43.95
N THR A 479 -27.25 13.56 44.30
CA THR A 479 -26.19 14.31 43.61
C THR A 479 -26.01 13.86 42.16
N ILE A 480 -26.00 12.55 41.89
CA ILE A 480 -25.92 12.01 40.52
C ILE A 480 -27.17 12.37 39.72
N PHE A 481 -28.36 12.23 40.30
CA PHE A 481 -29.62 12.61 39.63
C PHE A 481 -29.64 14.09 39.25
N LEU A 482 -29.19 14.98 40.14
CA LEU A 482 -29.08 16.42 39.83
C LEU A 482 -28.11 16.71 38.68
N LEU A 483 -27.00 15.97 38.57
CA LEU A 483 -26.05 16.11 37.47
C LEU A 483 -26.65 15.64 36.14
N LEU A 484 -27.42 14.55 36.16
CA LEU A 484 -28.12 14.00 34.99
C LEU A 484 -29.24 14.93 34.51
N GLU A 485 -30.10 15.39 35.42
CA GLU A 485 -31.22 16.30 35.13
C GLU A 485 -30.73 17.58 34.47
N ARG A 486 -29.58 18.08 34.90
CA ARG A 486 -28.99 19.34 34.43
C ARG A 486 -28.09 19.18 33.20
N ASN A 487 -28.03 17.99 32.60
CA ASN A 487 -27.15 17.67 31.47
C ASN A 487 -25.68 18.05 31.70
N LEU A 488 -25.20 17.88 32.94
CA LEU A 488 -23.80 18.17 33.30
C LEU A 488 -22.85 16.99 33.00
N ILE A 489 -23.41 15.85 32.61
CA ILE A 489 -22.76 14.59 32.20
C ILE A 489 -23.11 14.34 30.73
N SER A 490 -22.12 13.95 29.90
CA SER A 490 -22.35 13.63 28.49
C SER A 490 -23.19 12.36 28.34
N SER A 491 -23.89 12.19 27.21
CA SER A 491 -24.69 10.99 26.94
C SER A 491 -23.90 9.68 27.01
N GLU A 492 -22.64 9.71 26.60
CA GLU A 492 -21.71 8.57 26.64
C GLU A 492 -21.27 8.22 28.06
N GLU A 493 -21.17 9.23 28.94
CA GLU A 493 -20.73 9.04 30.33
C GLU A 493 -21.85 8.57 31.26
N ARG A 494 -23.12 8.75 30.88
CA ARG A 494 -24.29 8.40 31.73
C ARG A 494 -24.23 6.97 32.25
N TRP A 495 -23.77 6.03 31.43
CA TRP A 495 -23.69 4.62 31.80
C TRP A 495 -22.67 4.36 32.91
N ALA A 496 -21.53 5.06 32.91
CA ALA A 496 -20.52 4.96 33.97
C ALA A 496 -21.01 5.54 35.31
N TYR A 497 -21.72 6.67 35.27
CA TYR A 497 -22.36 7.27 36.45
C TYR A 497 -23.51 6.42 37.01
N ILE A 498 -24.26 5.73 36.15
CA ILE A 498 -25.33 4.81 36.57
C ILE A 498 -24.77 3.49 37.10
N ASN A 499 -23.68 2.96 36.53
CA ASN A 499 -23.09 1.71 37.01
C ASN A 499 -22.31 1.88 38.31
N SER A 500 -21.67 3.02 38.53
CA SER A 500 -21.04 3.32 39.83
C SER A 500 -22.05 3.32 40.97
N PHE A 501 -23.32 3.63 40.71
CA PHE A 501 -24.44 3.43 41.65
C PHE A 501 -24.58 1.95 42.05
N VAL A 502 -24.53 1.02 41.10
CA VAL A 502 -24.65 -0.43 41.35
C VAL A 502 -23.47 -0.94 42.17
N SER A 503 -22.25 -0.49 41.84
CA SER A 503 -21.05 -0.83 42.62
C SER A 503 -21.11 -0.29 44.05
N PHE A 504 -21.64 0.92 44.25
CA PHE A 504 -21.80 1.52 45.57
C PHE A 504 -22.89 0.82 46.41
N ILE A 505 -24.00 0.38 45.81
CA ILE A 505 -25.03 -0.45 46.50
C ILE A 505 -24.44 -1.76 47.01
N ASN A 506 -23.60 -2.41 46.20
CA ASN A 506 -22.97 -3.67 46.56
C ASN A 506 -21.97 -3.54 47.72
N ARG A 507 -21.57 -2.32 48.10
CA ARG A 507 -20.70 -2.01 49.25
C ARG A 507 -21.44 -1.99 50.59
N ILE A 508 -22.76 -1.77 50.58
CA ILE A 508 -23.62 -1.62 51.79
C ILE A 508 -24.22 -2.98 52.22
N LYS A 509 -24.17 -4.00 51.36
CA LYS A 509 -24.50 -5.40 51.68
C LYS A 509 -23.27 -6.15 52.13
#